data_AF-A0A2S0JIR9-F1
#
_entry.id   AF-A0A2S0JIR9-F1
#
_cell.length_a   1.000
_cell.length_b   1.000
_cell.length_c   1.000
_cell.angle_alpha   90.00
_cell.angle_beta   90.00
_cell.angle_gamma   90.00
#
_symmetry.space_group_name_H-M   'P 1'
#
loop_
_entity.id
_entity.type
_entity.pdbx_description
1 polymer ?
#
loop_
_entity_poly.entity_id
_entity_poly.type
_entity_poly.pdbx_seq_one_letter_code
_entity_poly.pdbx_strand_id
1 'polypeptide(L)'
;MYSFAGHFRDVQLMKGVTRLCQYQFINSYASELFLQKNNEPTWSSINQAANRLAYYKYELNMLHPFRERNGRTIRIFYKHMLYLKVLTGILQI
;
A
#
# COMPACT_ATOMS: atom_id res chain seq x y z
N MET A 1 6.48 20.90 10.65
CA MET A 1 5.90 19.54 10.63
C MET A 1 4.39 19.66 10.47
N TYR A 2 3.73 18.73 9.75
CA TYR A 2 2.27 18.81 9.51
C TYR A 2 1.49 18.25 10.70
N SER A 3 0.45 18.97 11.16
CA SER A 3 -0.42 18.53 12.27
C SER A 3 -1.22 17.26 11.94
N PHE A 4 -1.52 17.03 10.66
CA PHE A 4 -2.27 15.86 10.19
C PHE A 4 -1.39 14.63 9.87
N ALA A 5 -0.08 14.68 10.17
CA ALA A 5 0.80 13.57 9.88
C ALA A 5 0.35 12.29 10.61
N GLY A 6 0.22 11.18 9.87
CA GLY A 6 -0.24 9.89 10.42
C GLY A 6 -1.76 9.70 10.39
N HIS A 7 -2.54 10.73 10.08
CA HIS A 7 -4.00 10.63 9.99
C HIS A 7 -4.46 10.42 8.55
N PHE A 8 -5.48 9.56 8.37
CA PHE A 8 -6.15 9.46 7.09
C PHE A 8 -6.80 10.80 6.73
N ARG A 9 -6.81 11.10 5.43
CA ARG A 9 -7.47 12.29 4.91
C ARG A 9 -8.98 12.17 5.10
N ASP A 10 -9.59 13.32 5.32
CA ASP A 10 -11.02 13.56 5.47
C ASP A 10 -11.59 14.35 4.28
N VAL A 11 -10.76 14.56 3.25
CA VAL A 11 -11.13 15.25 2.01
C VAL A 11 -10.96 14.36 0.79
N GLN A 12 -11.77 14.60 -0.23
CA GLN A 12 -11.63 13.95 -1.52
C GLN A 12 -10.39 14.49 -2.25
N LEU A 13 -9.61 13.60 -2.86
CA LEU A 13 -8.47 13.98 -3.70
C LEU A 13 -8.64 13.51 -5.15
N MET A 14 -7.96 14.22 -6.04
CA MET A 14 -7.76 13.87 -7.43
C MET A 14 -6.28 14.07 -7.79
N LYS A 15 -5.80 13.30 -8.76
CA LYS A 15 -4.47 13.48 -9.35
C LYS A 15 -4.63 13.58 -10.86
N GLY A 16 -4.46 14.78 -11.41
CA GLY A 16 -4.88 15.07 -12.78
C GLY A 16 -6.38 14.78 -12.93
N VAL A 17 -6.74 13.93 -13.89
CA VAL A 17 -8.13 13.50 -14.13
C VAL A 17 -8.55 12.31 -13.27
N THR A 18 -7.61 11.65 -12.58
CA THR A 18 -7.91 10.45 -11.81
C THR A 18 -8.47 10.81 -10.43
N ARG A 19 -9.72 10.41 -10.17
CA ARG A 19 -10.30 10.45 -8.83
C ARG A 19 -9.73 9.32 -7.98
N LEU A 20 -9.25 9.66 -6.78
CA LEU A 20 -8.75 8.69 -5.82
C LEU A 20 -9.89 8.15 -4.95
N CYS A 21 -9.61 7.16 -4.11
CA CYS A 21 -10.60 6.57 -3.20
C CYS A 21 -11.43 7.63 -2.45
N GLN A 22 -12.73 7.39 -2.30
CA GLN A 22 -13.57 8.27 -1.48
C GLN A 22 -13.14 8.21 -0.03
N TYR A 23 -12.97 9.37 0.61
CA TYR A 23 -12.33 9.44 1.92
C TYR A 23 -13.09 8.65 2.99
N GLN A 24 -14.41 8.60 2.89
CA GLN A 24 -15.30 7.84 3.78
C GLN A 24 -15.02 6.33 3.76
N PHE A 25 -14.47 5.81 2.66
CA PHE A 25 -14.21 4.38 2.48
C PHE A 25 -12.74 3.97 2.69
N ILE A 26 -11.84 4.94 2.95
CA ILE A 26 -10.41 4.64 3.14
C ILE A 26 -10.20 3.60 4.23
N ASN A 27 -10.87 3.76 5.38
CA ASN A 27 -10.67 2.85 6.50
C ASN A 27 -11.11 1.41 6.19
N SER A 28 -12.25 1.26 5.50
CA SER A 28 -12.78 -0.04 5.10
C SER A 28 -11.83 -0.73 4.11
N TYR A 29 -11.46 -0.05 3.03
CA TYR A 29 -10.59 -0.64 2.01
C TYR A 29 -9.15 -0.85 2.49
N ALA A 30 -8.64 0.02 3.37
CA ALA A 30 -7.36 -0.22 4.03
C ALA A 30 -7.41 -1.53 4.84
N SER A 31 -8.45 -1.70 5.66
CA SER A 31 -8.61 -2.89 6.51
C SER A 31 -8.65 -4.17 5.67
N GLU A 32 -9.42 -4.16 4.58
CA GLU A 32 -9.49 -5.28 3.65
C GLU A 32 -8.14 -5.57 2.98
N LEU A 33 -7.47 -4.54 2.45
CA LEU A 33 -6.18 -4.69 1.78
C LEU A 33 -5.11 -5.24 2.73
N PHE A 34 -5.08 -4.77 3.98
CA PHE A 34 -4.13 -5.26 4.98
C PHE A 34 -4.47 -6.66 5.47
N LEU A 35 -5.75 -7.03 5.55
CA LEU A 35 -6.17 -8.40 5.82
C LEU A 35 -5.67 -9.35 4.72
N GLN A 36 -5.88 -8.99 3.45
CA GLN A 36 -5.35 -9.75 2.31
C GLN A 36 -3.82 -9.88 2.39
N LYS A 37 -3.11 -8.79 2.66
CA LYS A 37 -1.64 -8.78 2.83
C LYS A 37 -1.16 -9.66 3.99
N ASN A 38 -1.95 -9.80 5.05
CA ASN A 38 -1.59 -10.62 6.21
C ASN A 38 -1.81 -12.11 5.92
N ASN A 39 -2.83 -12.44 5.14
CA ASN A 39 -3.12 -13.81 4.72
C ASN A 39 -2.32 -14.25 3.49
N GLU A 40 -1.34 -13.44 3.07
CA GLU A 40 -0.71 -13.62 1.79
C GLU A 40 0.32 -14.75 1.80
N PRO A 41 0.22 -15.72 0.87
CA PRO A 41 1.05 -16.92 0.91
C PRO A 41 2.52 -16.59 0.65
N THR A 42 3.35 -17.61 0.79
CA THR A 42 4.74 -17.59 0.36
C THR A 42 4.82 -17.35 -1.16
N TRP A 43 5.80 -16.56 -1.61
CA TRP A 43 6.03 -16.34 -3.03
C TRP A 43 7.08 -17.33 -3.54
N SER A 44 6.71 -18.21 -4.45
CA SER A 44 7.59 -19.26 -4.96
C SER A 44 8.57 -18.79 -6.04
N SER A 45 8.43 -17.55 -6.53
CA SER A 45 9.33 -16.99 -7.55
C SER A 45 9.39 -15.46 -7.49
N ILE A 46 10.47 -14.91 -8.07
CA ILE A 46 10.65 -13.46 -8.25
C ILE A 46 9.50 -12.87 -9.09
N ASN A 47 9.02 -13.58 -10.11
CA ASN A 47 7.91 -13.13 -10.95
C ASN A 47 6.61 -13.03 -10.16
N GLN A 48 6.31 -14.03 -9.32
CA GLN A 48 5.15 -13.98 -8.42
C GLN A 48 5.29 -12.82 -7.44
N ALA A 49 6.46 -12.65 -6.82
CA ALA A 49 6.73 -11.55 -5.91
C ALA A 49 6.51 -10.20 -6.59
N ALA A 50 7.09 -9.99 -7.77
CA ALA A 50 6.94 -8.76 -8.56
C ALA A 50 5.47 -8.46 -8.88
N ASN A 51 4.70 -9.47 -9.29
CA ASN A 51 3.27 -9.33 -9.57
C ASN A 51 2.47 -8.94 -8.32
N ARG A 52 2.69 -9.63 -7.19
CA ARG A 52 1.98 -9.32 -5.94
C ARG A 52 2.38 -7.96 -5.36
N LEU A 53 3.65 -7.63 -5.45
CA LEU A 53 4.18 -6.32 -5.09
C LEU A 53 3.58 -5.19 -5.94
N ALA A 54 3.47 -5.39 -7.25
CA ALA A 54 2.84 -4.44 -8.16
C ALA A 54 1.35 -4.23 -7.82
N TYR A 55 0.63 -5.32 -7.53
CA TYR A 55 -0.75 -5.27 -7.04
C TYR A 55 -0.89 -4.38 -5.80
N TYR A 56 -0.18 -4.68 -4.71
CA TYR A 56 -0.29 -3.88 -3.48
C TYR A 56 0.12 -2.41 -3.68
N LYS A 57 1.14 -2.15 -4.51
CA LYS A 57 1.55 -0.79 -4.84
C LYS A 57 0.44 -0.02 -5.57
N TYR A 58 -0.24 -0.68 -6.52
CA TYR A 58 -1.35 -0.10 -7.26
C TYR A 58 -2.53 0.22 -6.34
N GLU A 59 -2.95 -0.76 -5.53
CA GLU A 59 -4.05 -0.61 -4.57
C GLU A 59 -3.78 0.54 -3.58
N LEU A 60 -2.60 0.58 -2.96
CA LEU A 60 -2.22 1.66 -2.05
C LEU A 60 -2.17 3.03 -2.74
N ASN A 61 -1.74 3.09 -4.00
CA ASN A 61 -1.68 4.33 -4.76
C ASN A 61 -3.08 4.89 -5.06
N MET A 62 -4.06 4.03 -5.31
CA MET A 62 -5.47 4.40 -5.51
C MET A 62 -6.19 4.72 -4.20
N LEU A 63 -5.91 3.98 -3.13
CA LEU A 63 -6.39 4.26 -1.78
C LEU A 63 -5.97 5.67 -1.34
N HIS A 64 -4.69 6.00 -1.56
CA HIS A 64 -4.11 7.33 -1.35
C HIS A 64 -4.49 7.92 0.03
N PRO A 65 -4.18 7.23 1.13
CA PRO A 65 -4.86 7.44 2.42
C PRO A 65 -4.54 8.77 3.10
N PHE A 66 -3.43 9.43 2.78
CA PHE A 66 -2.99 10.66 3.45
C PHE A 66 -3.28 11.91 2.62
N ARG A 67 -3.30 13.08 3.28
CA ARG A 67 -3.50 14.36 2.59
C ARG A 67 -2.35 14.73 1.66
N GLU A 68 -1.13 14.35 2.03
CA GLU A 68 0.10 14.58 1.27
C GLU A 68 1.09 13.41 1.45
N ARG A 69 2.12 13.38 0.60
CA ARG A 69 3.28 12.47 0.71
C ARG A 69 2.99 10.97 0.60
N ASN A 70 1.81 10.57 0.13
CA ASN A 70 1.46 9.16 -0.13
C ASN A 70 2.52 8.39 -0.90
N GLY A 71 3.04 8.94 -1.99
CA GLY A 71 4.06 8.25 -2.80
C GLY A 71 5.35 7.93 -2.04
N ARG A 72 5.75 8.77 -1.08
CA ARG A 72 6.92 8.50 -0.22
C ARG A 72 6.60 7.42 0.79
N THR A 73 5.45 7.49 1.44
CA THR A 73 4.99 6.49 2.41
C THR A 73 4.85 5.11 1.76
N ILE A 74 4.22 5.03 0.60
CA ILE A 74 4.03 3.77 -0.16
C ILE A 74 5.37 3.16 -0.55
N ARG A 75 6.36 3.97 -0.98
CA ARG A 75 7.68 3.47 -1.35
C ARG A 75 8.42 2.84 -0.17
N ILE A 76 8.33 3.45 1.01
CA ILE A 76 8.95 2.93 2.23
C ILE A 76 8.23 1.64 2.67
N PHE A 77 6.90 1.67 2.69
CA PHE A 77 6.07 0.51 3.03
C PHE A 77 6.38 -0.70 2.12
N TYR A 78 6.43 -0.47 0.81
CA TYR A 78 6.75 -1.48 -0.19
C TYR A 78 8.14 -2.10 0.05
N LYS A 79 9.15 -1.26 0.32
CA LYS A 79 10.51 -1.73 0.60
C LYS A 79 10.54 -2.61 1.86
N HIS A 80 9.81 -2.21 2.89
CA HIS A 80 9.71 -2.98 4.12
C HIS A 80 8.99 -4.33 3.91
N MET A 81 7.91 -4.36 3.13
CA MET A 81 7.18 -5.59 2.83
C MET A 81 8.06 -6.62 2.08
N LEU A 82 8.83 -6.17 1.08
CA LEU A 82 9.79 -7.03 0.39
C LEU A 82 10.87 -7.54 1.34
N TYR A 83 11.44 -6.65 2.16
CA TYR A 83 12.49 -7.00 3.12
C TYR A 83 12.04 -8.08 4.11
N LEU A 84 10.83 -7.95 4.66
CA LEU A 84 10.26 -8.96 5.57
C LEU A 84 10.11 -10.33 4.88
N LYS A 85 9.62 -10.37 3.64
CA LYS A 85 9.43 -11.62 2.89
C LYS A 85 10.77 -12.30 2.54
N VAL A 86 11.84 -11.54 2.33
CA VAL A 86 13.20 -12.09 2.15
C VAL A 86 13.73 -12.67 3.46
N LEU A 87 13.63 -11.93 4.58
CA LEU A 87 14.13 -12.39 5.88
C LEU A 87 13.42 -13.63 6.40
N THR A 88 12.12 -13.78 6.17
CA THR A 88 11.36 -14.95 6.61
C THR A 88 11.63 -16.19 5.76
N GLY A 89 12.62 -16.17 4.86
CA GLY A 89 12.96 -17.29 3.96
C GLY A 89 11.89 -17.58 2.91
N ILE A 90 10.91 -16.68 2.77
CA ILE A 90 9.76 -16.83 1.88
C ILE A 90 10.13 -16.50 0.43
N LEU A 91 11.19 -15.72 0.23
CA LEU A 91 11.74 -15.41 -1.09
C LEU A 91 13.23 -15.75 -1.08
N GLN A 92 13.61 -16.92 -1.59
CA GLN A 92 15.00 -17.22 -1.91
C GLN A 92 15.33 -16.52 -3.24
N ILE A 93 16.18 -15.51 -3.18
CA ILE A 93 16.74 -14.81 -4.34
C ILE A 93 18.00 -15.56 -4.77
#